data_AF-A0A3M1WQH9-F1
#
_entry.id   AF-A0A3M1WQH9-F1
#
_cell.length_a   1.000
_cell.length_b   1.000
_cell.length_c   1.000
_cell.angle_alpha   90.00
_cell.angle_beta   90.00
_cell.angle_gamma   90.00
#
_symmetry.space_group_name_H-M   'P 1'
#
loop_
_entity.id
_entity.type
_entity.pdbx_description
1 polymer ?
#
loop_
_entity_poly.entity_id
_entity_poly.type
_entity_poly.pdbx_seq_one_letter_code
_entity_poly.pdbx_strand_id
1 'polypeptide(L)'
;MKIVVCIKQVPKVTDVRFDPERKTIIRQGVTNIINPFDRRAITQAVRLRQQFGGHVTLITMGPPQARQALLEGLAMGADRAIHICDPALAGSDTLVTARVLARAIEKLTPEADLVFCGKYSIDAETGQVGPEVAELLGWPHICGLTSLEFDVQARRLTGERETDDGFERLECSLPLVLTAAERLIRPIKVKPDDIEAVNAENIDQITVDQLGFSPHEVGLSGSPTMVTEIRSLEQSRRVEFLQGESLEAIAGQLWDILRRRGVLRGRHRESEPQITTRPIRATGPEIWVTMERDEDRFRRVSGELLGEASRLADRLDGRVCA
;
A
#
# COMPACT_ATOMS: atom_id res chain seq x y z
N MET A 1 -14.94 4.47 -20.20
CA MET A 1 -14.60 4.50 -18.77
C MET A 1 -13.37 5.39 -18.57
N LYS A 2 -13.41 6.31 -17.61
CA LYS A 2 -12.27 7.21 -17.33
C LYS A 2 -11.58 6.77 -16.05
N ILE A 3 -10.33 6.33 -16.18
CA ILE A 3 -9.59 5.67 -15.10
C ILE A 3 -8.37 6.52 -14.75
N VAL A 4 -8.22 6.83 -13.48
CA VAL A 4 -7.00 7.41 -12.93
C VAL A 4 -6.20 6.31 -12.25
N VAL A 5 -4.89 6.28 -12.46
CA VAL A 5 -3.99 5.37 -11.74
C VAL A 5 -2.94 6.18 -10.99
N CYS A 6 -2.96 6.09 -9.66
CA CYS A 6 -1.91 6.67 -8.82
C CYS A 6 -0.71 5.72 -8.80
N ILE A 7 0.46 6.22 -9.19
CA ILE A 7 1.69 5.43 -9.25
C ILE A 7 2.79 6.09 -8.43
N LYS A 8 3.68 5.27 -7.89
CA LYS A 8 4.85 5.69 -7.12
C LYS A 8 6.12 5.06 -7.69
N GLN A 9 7.14 5.90 -7.88
CA GLN A 9 8.50 5.44 -8.11
C GLN A 9 9.13 5.02 -6.78
N VAL A 10 9.69 3.82 -6.74
CA VAL A 10 10.30 3.23 -5.53
C VAL A 10 11.69 2.68 -5.85
N PRO A 11 12.61 2.66 -4.87
CA PRO A 11 13.87 1.93 -5.02
C PRO A 11 13.59 0.45 -5.18
N LYS A 12 14.30 -0.20 -6.11
CA LYS A 12 14.28 -1.65 -6.26
C LYS A 12 15.00 -2.29 -5.07
N VAL A 13 14.21 -2.79 -4.11
CA VAL A 13 14.71 -3.33 -2.82
C VAL A 13 15.77 -4.43 -3.01
N THR A 14 15.69 -5.23 -4.08
CA THR A 14 16.70 -6.27 -4.39
C THR A 14 18.08 -5.71 -4.74
N ASP A 15 18.15 -4.44 -5.16
CA ASP A 15 19.39 -3.79 -5.58
C ASP A 15 20.04 -3.05 -4.40
N VAL A 16 19.39 -3.00 -3.23
CA VAL A 16 19.93 -2.40 -2.01
C VAL A 16 21.07 -3.29 -1.50
N ARG A 17 22.30 -2.79 -1.63
CA ARG A 17 23.50 -3.47 -1.14
C ARG A 17 23.93 -2.91 0.21
N PHE A 18 24.45 -3.78 1.06
CA PHE A 18 25.05 -3.38 2.33
C PHE A 18 26.57 -3.24 2.15
N ASP A 19 27.15 -2.18 2.69
CA ASP A 19 28.59 -2.04 2.87
C ASP A 19 28.96 -2.76 4.18
N PRO A 20 29.58 -3.95 4.13
CA PRO A 20 29.90 -4.72 5.32
C PRO A 20 31.00 -4.08 6.17
N GLU A 21 31.84 -3.22 5.60
CA GLU A 21 32.91 -2.52 6.33
C GLU A 21 32.38 -1.29 7.05
N ARG A 22 31.57 -0.48 6.35
CA ARG A 22 31.01 0.76 6.90
C ARG A 22 29.72 0.55 7.68
N LYS A 23 29.12 -0.65 7.58
CA LYS A 23 27.81 -0.99 8.13
C LYS A 23 26.69 -0.04 7.66
N THR A 24 26.81 0.45 6.43
CA THR A 24 25.88 1.41 5.83
C THR A 24 25.21 0.84 4.58
N ILE A 25 24.04 1.34 4.23
CA ILE A 25 23.38 1.02 2.96
C ILE A 25 24.12 1.74 1.82
N ILE A 26 24.53 0.99 0.78
CA ILE A 26 25.04 1.55 -0.47
C ILE A 26 23.83 2.02 -1.28
N ARG A 27 23.59 3.33 -1.26
CA ARG A 27 22.50 3.98 -2.01
C ARG A 27 22.88 4.33 -3.46
N GLN A 28 24.17 4.32 -3.79
CA GLN A 28 24.65 4.50 -5.17
C GLN A 28 24.29 3.28 -6.03
N GLY A 29 23.61 3.51 -7.15
CA GLY A 29 23.25 2.46 -8.10
C GLY A 29 21.96 1.69 -7.78
N VAL A 30 21.14 2.15 -6.82
CA VAL A 30 19.81 1.57 -6.61
C VAL A 30 18.89 2.02 -7.74
N THR A 31 18.49 1.08 -8.59
CA THR A 31 17.57 1.33 -9.69
C THR A 31 16.20 1.71 -9.13
N ASN A 32 15.63 2.81 -9.61
CA ASN A 32 14.24 3.16 -9.31
C ASN A 32 13.30 2.50 -10.33
N ILE A 33 12.18 1.97 -9.84
CA ILE A 33 11.17 1.28 -10.65
C ILE A 33 9.77 1.80 -10.31
N ILE A 34 8.80 1.59 -11.20
CA ILE A 34 7.39 1.68 -10.79
C ILE A 34 7.15 0.62 -9.72
N ASN A 35 6.49 0.99 -8.63
CA ASN A 35 6.07 0.05 -7.60
C ASN A 35 5.34 -1.17 -8.22
N PRO A 36 5.72 -2.42 -7.87
CA PRO A 36 5.18 -3.61 -8.54
C PRO A 36 3.66 -3.74 -8.51
N PHE A 37 3.00 -3.24 -7.45
CA PHE A 37 1.54 -3.24 -7.35
C PHE A 37 0.91 -2.22 -8.31
N ASP A 38 1.52 -1.05 -8.45
CA ASP A 38 1.06 0.00 -9.35
C ASP A 38 1.17 -0.46 -10.82
N ARG A 39 2.21 -1.24 -11.18
CA ARG A 39 2.30 -1.85 -12.52
C ARG A 39 1.10 -2.76 -12.83
N ARG A 40 0.52 -3.41 -11.82
CA ARG A 40 -0.72 -4.21 -11.98
C ARG A 40 -1.93 -3.32 -12.14
N ALA A 41 -2.01 -2.24 -11.36
CA ALA A 41 -3.07 -1.24 -11.49
C ALA A 41 -3.09 -0.61 -12.90
N ILE A 42 -1.93 -0.19 -13.44
CA ILE A 42 -1.79 0.30 -14.82
C ILE A 42 -2.28 -0.75 -15.81
N THR A 43 -1.79 -1.99 -15.68
CA THR A 43 -2.13 -3.07 -16.62
C THR A 43 -3.62 -3.37 -16.63
N GLN A 44 -4.25 -3.42 -15.46
CA GLN A 44 -5.69 -3.66 -15.35
C GLN A 44 -6.49 -2.46 -15.89
N ALA A 45 -6.05 -1.22 -15.63
CA ALA A 45 -6.69 -0.03 -16.17
C ALA A 45 -6.64 0.00 -17.71
N VAL A 46 -5.48 -0.29 -18.30
CA VAL A 46 -5.31 -0.39 -19.76
C VAL A 46 -6.20 -1.48 -20.35
N ARG A 47 -6.31 -2.65 -19.69
CA ARG A 47 -7.21 -3.74 -20.11
C ARG A 47 -8.68 -3.31 -20.08
N LEU A 48 -9.13 -2.65 -19.01
CA LEU A 48 -10.49 -2.13 -18.90
C LEU A 48 -10.79 -1.09 -19.99
N ARG A 49 -9.86 -0.17 -20.24
CA ARG A 49 -9.97 0.80 -21.33
C ARG A 49 -10.04 0.12 -22.71
N GLN A 50 -9.23 -0.91 -22.96
CA GLN A 50 -9.30 -1.67 -24.22
C GLN A 50 -10.64 -2.39 -24.40
N GLN A 51 -11.22 -2.90 -23.31
CA GLN A 51 -12.49 -3.64 -23.36
C GLN A 51 -13.72 -2.72 -23.48
N PHE A 52 -13.70 -1.57 -22.81
CA PHE A 52 -14.89 -0.73 -22.62
C PHE A 52 -14.74 0.70 -23.17
N GLY A 53 -13.60 1.00 -23.79
CA GLY A 53 -13.24 2.35 -24.25
C GLY A 53 -12.99 3.34 -23.12
N GLY A 54 -12.58 4.55 -23.50
CA GLY A 54 -12.30 5.66 -22.59
C GLY A 54 -10.80 5.97 -22.50
N HIS A 55 -10.32 6.33 -21.32
CA HIS A 55 -9.00 6.93 -21.15
C HIS A 55 -8.38 6.56 -19.80
N VAL A 56 -7.05 6.36 -19.76
CA VAL A 56 -6.24 6.08 -18.58
C VAL A 56 -5.28 7.24 -18.34
N THR A 57 -5.44 7.93 -17.21
CA THR A 57 -4.53 8.99 -16.76
C THR A 57 -3.69 8.50 -15.59
N LEU A 58 -2.37 8.58 -15.71
CA LEU A 58 -1.45 8.31 -14.60
C LEU A 58 -1.25 9.56 -13.76
N ILE A 59 -1.17 9.43 -12.44
CA ILE A 59 -0.78 10.52 -11.55
C ILE A 59 0.34 10.03 -10.64
N THR A 60 1.41 10.81 -10.53
CA THR A 60 2.46 10.58 -9.55
C THR A 60 2.79 11.86 -8.81
N MET A 61 3.04 11.73 -7.50
CA MET A 61 3.61 12.78 -6.67
C MET A 61 5.05 12.39 -6.35
N GLY A 62 6.02 13.18 -6.77
CA GLY A 62 7.41 12.81 -6.56
C GLY A 62 8.43 13.77 -7.18
N PRO A 63 9.72 13.56 -6.87
CA PRO A 63 10.80 14.41 -7.37
C PRO A 63 10.94 14.33 -8.89
N PRO A 64 11.76 15.19 -9.54
CA PRO A 64 11.93 15.19 -10.99
C PRO A 64 12.20 13.81 -11.62
N GLN A 65 12.97 12.94 -10.96
CA GLN A 65 13.25 11.59 -11.48
C GLN A 65 12.01 10.66 -11.55
N ALA A 66 10.92 10.97 -10.84
CA ALA A 66 9.67 10.20 -10.90
C ALA A 66 9.01 10.29 -12.29
N ARG A 67 9.38 11.29 -13.10
CA ARG A 67 8.98 11.40 -14.51
C ARG A 67 9.31 10.13 -15.31
N GLN A 68 10.40 9.43 -14.98
CA GLN A 68 10.75 8.18 -15.66
C GLN A 68 9.71 7.07 -15.45
N ALA A 69 9.09 7.01 -14.27
CA ALA A 69 8.01 6.07 -13.98
C ALA A 69 6.75 6.38 -14.81
N LEU A 70 6.47 7.66 -15.06
CA LEU A 70 5.36 8.06 -15.93
C LEU A 70 5.61 7.67 -17.39
N LEU A 71 6.84 7.88 -17.90
CA LEU A 71 7.22 7.47 -19.25
C LEU A 71 7.06 5.95 -19.43
N GLU A 72 7.53 5.16 -18.45
CA GLU A 72 7.32 3.70 -18.48
C GLU A 72 5.82 3.35 -18.45
N GLY A 73 5.01 4.03 -17.63
CA GLY A 73 3.57 3.80 -17.57
C GLY A 73 2.82 4.19 -18.86
N LEU A 74 3.24 5.25 -19.54
CA LEU A 74 2.74 5.61 -20.87
C LEU A 74 3.12 4.54 -21.90
N ALA A 75 4.35 4.02 -21.86
CA ALA A 75 4.79 2.91 -22.71
C ALA A 75 3.99 1.61 -22.44
N MET A 76 3.50 1.43 -21.21
CA MET A 76 2.58 0.33 -20.87
C MET A 76 1.17 0.50 -21.48
N GLY A 77 0.88 1.63 -22.10
CA GLY A 77 -0.36 1.90 -22.83
C GLY A 77 -1.33 2.85 -22.12
N ALA A 78 -0.90 3.57 -21.08
CA ALA A 78 -1.66 4.70 -20.55
C ALA A 78 -1.67 5.86 -21.55
N ASP A 79 -2.69 6.72 -21.46
CA ASP A 79 -2.95 7.72 -22.51
C ASP A 79 -2.36 9.10 -22.18
N ARG A 80 -2.38 9.50 -20.90
CA ARG A 80 -1.82 10.77 -20.37
C ARG A 80 -1.24 10.55 -18.99
N ALA A 81 -0.34 11.43 -18.56
CA ALA A 81 0.15 11.46 -17.19
C ALA A 81 0.20 12.87 -16.59
N ILE A 82 0.13 12.93 -15.27
CA ILE A 82 0.25 14.13 -14.45
C ILE A 82 1.37 13.91 -13.45
N HIS A 83 2.36 14.80 -13.46
CA HIS A 83 3.48 14.81 -12.54
C HIS A 83 3.33 15.94 -11.53
N ILE A 84 2.92 15.62 -10.31
CA ILE A 84 2.88 16.58 -9.22
C ILE A 84 4.29 16.68 -8.63
N CYS A 85 4.99 17.77 -8.96
CA CYS A 85 6.43 17.94 -8.71
C CYS A 85 6.73 19.31 -8.12
N ASP A 86 6.99 19.34 -6.83
CA ASP A 86 7.32 20.56 -6.09
C ASP A 86 8.22 20.22 -4.87
N PRO A 87 9.30 20.98 -4.61
CA PRO A 87 10.13 20.79 -3.41
C PRO A 87 9.34 20.86 -2.09
N ALA A 88 8.25 21.62 -2.03
CA ALA A 88 7.40 21.73 -0.84
C ALA A 88 6.76 20.38 -0.43
N LEU A 89 6.70 19.39 -1.32
CA LEU A 89 6.16 18.06 -1.04
C LEU A 89 7.15 17.15 -0.30
N ALA A 90 8.40 17.55 -0.14
CA ALA A 90 9.42 16.73 0.49
C ALA A 90 9.05 16.39 1.94
N GLY A 91 9.16 15.10 2.29
CA GLY A 91 8.85 14.61 3.64
C GLY A 91 7.36 14.48 3.94
N SER A 92 6.47 14.55 2.93
CA SER A 92 5.04 14.27 3.10
C SER A 92 4.81 12.86 3.63
N ASP A 93 3.95 12.73 4.65
CA ASP A 93 3.41 11.45 5.09
C ASP A 93 2.25 10.98 4.19
N THR A 94 1.56 9.91 4.59
CA THR A 94 0.46 9.32 3.80
C THR A 94 -0.70 10.30 3.65
N LEU A 95 -1.13 10.95 4.74
CA LEU A 95 -2.27 11.86 4.71
C LEU A 95 -2.02 13.04 3.78
N VAL A 96 -0.85 13.68 3.86
CA VAL A 96 -0.51 14.78 2.94
C VAL A 96 -0.42 14.28 1.49
N THR A 97 0.20 13.12 1.28
CA THR A 97 0.28 12.50 -0.06
C THR A 97 -1.12 12.25 -0.62
N ALA A 98 -2.02 11.68 0.17
CA ALA A 98 -3.40 11.39 -0.22
C ALA A 98 -4.21 12.67 -0.49
N ARG A 99 -4.05 13.72 0.32
CA ARG A 99 -4.68 15.05 0.10
C ARG A 99 -4.28 15.65 -1.24
N VAL A 100 -2.99 15.60 -1.56
CA VAL A 100 -2.47 16.13 -2.83
C VAL A 100 -2.99 15.32 -4.02
N LEU A 101 -2.97 13.99 -3.93
CA LEU A 101 -3.50 13.11 -4.99
C LEU A 101 -5.00 13.27 -5.18
N ALA A 102 -5.80 13.25 -4.10
CA ALA A 102 -7.25 13.45 -4.15
C ALA A 102 -7.58 14.80 -4.78
N ARG A 103 -6.91 15.89 -4.36
CA ARG A 103 -7.11 17.22 -4.96
C ARG A 103 -6.77 17.26 -6.45
N ALA A 104 -5.71 16.57 -6.87
CA ALA A 104 -5.36 16.48 -8.28
C ALA A 104 -6.42 15.71 -9.07
N ILE A 105 -6.95 14.61 -8.51
CA ILE A 105 -8.04 13.85 -9.13
C ILE A 105 -9.29 14.72 -9.30
N GLU A 106 -9.71 15.42 -8.25
CA GLU A 106 -10.88 16.30 -8.28
C GLU A 106 -10.75 17.43 -9.31
N LYS A 107 -9.58 18.09 -9.34
CA LYS A 107 -9.39 19.29 -10.18
C LYS A 107 -9.03 18.98 -11.63
N LEU A 108 -8.21 17.95 -11.86
CA LEU A 108 -7.58 17.70 -13.15
C LEU A 108 -8.23 16.55 -13.91
N THR A 109 -8.99 15.70 -13.20
CA THR A 109 -9.74 14.57 -13.77
C THR A 109 -11.15 14.44 -13.13
N PRO A 110 -11.96 15.52 -13.03
CA PRO A 110 -13.27 15.50 -12.37
C PRO A 110 -14.24 14.46 -12.93
N GLU A 111 -13.99 14.00 -14.15
CA GLU A 111 -14.79 13.02 -14.87
C GLU A 111 -14.39 11.55 -14.59
N ALA A 112 -13.44 11.30 -13.70
CA ALA A 112 -12.98 9.95 -13.38
C ALA A 112 -14.12 9.08 -12.86
N ASP A 113 -14.25 7.87 -13.43
CA ASP A 113 -15.16 6.83 -12.95
C ASP A 113 -14.47 5.95 -11.89
N LEU A 114 -13.16 5.77 -12.03
CA LEU A 114 -12.38 4.80 -11.27
C LEU A 114 -11.00 5.39 -10.92
N VAL A 115 -10.57 5.23 -9.67
CA VAL A 115 -9.19 5.47 -9.24
C VAL A 115 -8.55 4.13 -8.86
N PHE A 116 -7.35 3.86 -9.34
CA PHE A 116 -6.61 2.64 -9.06
C PHE A 116 -5.25 2.97 -8.43
N CYS A 117 -4.93 2.34 -7.31
CA CYS A 117 -3.60 2.41 -6.70
C CYS A 117 -3.02 0.99 -6.58
N GLY A 118 -1.73 0.85 -6.26
CA GLY A 118 -1.22 -0.41 -5.72
C GLY A 118 -1.70 -0.66 -4.28
N LYS A 119 -1.70 -1.93 -3.84
CA LYS A 119 -2.04 -2.32 -2.46
C LYS A 119 -1.22 -1.57 -1.41
N TYR A 120 0.09 -1.47 -1.63
CA TYR A 120 1.03 -0.66 -0.86
C TYR A 120 2.28 -0.41 -1.72
N SER A 121 3.16 0.48 -1.28
CA SER A 121 4.47 0.66 -1.89
C SER A 121 5.54 -0.12 -1.14
N ILE A 122 6.44 -0.80 -1.86
CA ILE A 122 7.43 -1.73 -1.24
C ILE A 122 8.55 -1.04 -0.43
N ASP A 123 8.61 0.29 -0.44
CA ASP A 123 9.60 1.07 0.31
C ASP A 123 9.12 1.42 1.72
N ALA A 124 7.84 1.75 1.88
CA ALA A 124 7.24 2.19 3.15
C ALA A 124 6.18 1.22 3.70
N GLU A 125 5.58 0.39 2.83
CA GLU A 125 4.65 -0.69 3.16
C GLU A 125 3.42 -0.29 4.01
N THR A 126 3.04 0.99 4.02
CA THR A 126 1.94 1.48 4.87
C THR A 126 0.56 1.04 4.37
N GLY A 127 0.35 0.95 3.06
CA GLY A 127 -0.96 0.62 2.46
C GLY A 127 -2.07 1.65 2.70
N GLN A 128 -1.73 2.86 3.16
CA GLN A 128 -2.71 3.85 3.63
C GLN A 128 -3.19 4.82 2.54
N VAL A 129 -2.33 5.18 1.58
CA VAL A 129 -2.63 6.25 0.60
C VAL A 129 -3.87 5.94 -0.25
N GLY A 130 -4.06 4.70 -0.70
CA GLY A 130 -5.25 4.30 -1.48
C GLY A 130 -6.57 4.50 -0.71
N PRO A 131 -6.71 3.90 0.48
CA PRO A 131 -7.83 4.14 1.39
C PRO A 131 -8.05 5.63 1.72
N GLU A 132 -7.00 6.37 2.06
CA GLU A 132 -7.09 7.79 2.40
C GLU A 132 -7.57 8.63 1.20
N VAL A 133 -7.10 8.34 -0.03
CA VAL A 133 -7.60 8.99 -1.25
C VAL A 133 -9.10 8.72 -1.42
N ALA A 134 -9.57 7.50 -1.16
CA ALA A 134 -10.99 7.17 -1.27
C ALA A 134 -11.85 7.97 -0.28
N GLU A 135 -11.42 8.03 0.98
CA GLU A 135 -12.08 8.83 2.02
C GLU A 135 -12.14 10.31 1.63
N LEU A 136 -11.01 10.87 1.18
CA LEU A 136 -10.93 12.28 0.79
C LEU A 136 -11.79 12.63 -0.43
N LEU A 137 -11.98 11.69 -1.36
CA LEU A 137 -12.90 11.83 -2.49
C LEU A 137 -14.37 11.56 -2.09
N GLY A 138 -14.62 10.98 -0.92
CA GLY A 138 -15.93 10.47 -0.52
C GLY A 138 -16.40 9.29 -1.38
N TRP A 139 -15.47 8.51 -1.93
CA TRP A 139 -15.76 7.38 -2.83
C TRP A 139 -15.66 6.05 -2.09
N PRO A 140 -16.50 5.06 -2.43
CA PRO A 140 -16.32 3.72 -1.93
C PRO A 140 -14.94 3.15 -2.32
N HIS A 141 -14.48 2.17 -1.55
CA HIS A 141 -13.15 1.59 -1.71
C HIS A 141 -13.17 0.07 -1.58
N ILE A 142 -12.45 -0.62 -2.47
CA ILE A 142 -12.11 -2.04 -2.28
C ILE A 142 -10.60 -2.21 -2.22
N CYS A 143 -10.12 -2.68 -1.06
CA CYS A 143 -8.70 -2.92 -0.80
C CYS A 143 -8.26 -4.30 -1.31
N GLY A 144 -7.06 -4.38 -1.89
CA GLY A 144 -6.34 -5.62 -2.09
C GLY A 144 -6.97 -6.57 -3.11
N LEU A 145 -7.44 -6.02 -4.24
CA LEU A 145 -8.17 -6.75 -5.26
C LEU A 145 -7.31 -7.82 -5.94
N THR A 146 -7.78 -9.07 -5.96
CA THR A 146 -7.15 -10.23 -6.59
C THR A 146 -7.79 -10.61 -7.92
N SER A 147 -9.04 -10.21 -8.16
CA SER A 147 -9.73 -10.32 -9.44
C SER A 147 -10.85 -9.29 -9.53
N LEU A 148 -11.27 -8.94 -10.75
CA LEU A 148 -12.41 -8.05 -10.96
C LEU A 148 -13.16 -8.35 -12.25
N GLU A 149 -14.47 -8.11 -12.20
CA GLU A 149 -15.41 -8.11 -13.31
C GLU A 149 -16.17 -6.79 -13.30
N PHE A 150 -16.43 -6.23 -14.48
CA PHE A 150 -17.11 -4.96 -14.60
C PHE A 150 -18.36 -5.10 -15.46
N ASP A 151 -19.51 -4.70 -14.89
CA ASP A 151 -20.77 -4.55 -15.59
C ASP A 151 -20.94 -3.08 -15.99
N VAL A 152 -20.75 -2.80 -17.28
CA VAL A 152 -20.88 -1.45 -17.85
C VAL A 152 -22.32 -0.96 -17.82
N GLN A 153 -23.31 -1.84 -18.04
CA GLN A 153 -24.71 -1.44 -18.10
C GLN A 153 -25.21 -1.05 -16.71
N ALA A 154 -24.83 -1.84 -15.70
CA ALA A 154 -25.20 -1.57 -14.32
C ALA A 154 -24.28 -0.55 -13.61
N ARG A 155 -23.17 -0.15 -14.25
CA ARG A 155 -22.10 0.68 -13.65
C ARG A 155 -21.60 0.11 -12.31
N ARG A 156 -21.40 -1.20 -12.27
CA ARG A 156 -20.99 -1.95 -11.08
C ARG A 156 -19.73 -2.75 -11.35
N LEU A 157 -18.90 -2.84 -10.31
CA LEU A 157 -17.74 -3.71 -10.27
C LEU A 157 -17.98 -4.79 -9.23
N THR A 158 -17.72 -6.04 -9.62
CA THR A 158 -17.58 -7.16 -8.69
C THR A 158 -16.11 -7.52 -8.58
N GLY A 159 -15.57 -7.54 -7.37
CA GLY A 159 -14.18 -7.86 -7.12
C GLY A 159 -14.01 -8.91 -6.03
N GLU A 160 -12.88 -9.60 -6.06
CA GLU A 160 -12.45 -10.49 -4.99
C GLU A 160 -11.25 -9.88 -4.26
N ARG A 161 -11.20 -10.03 -2.94
CA ARG A 161 -10.00 -9.73 -2.12
C ARG A 161 -9.65 -10.90 -1.22
N GLU A 162 -8.37 -10.99 -0.87
CA GLU A 162 -7.84 -11.96 0.09
C GLU A 162 -7.71 -11.30 1.47
N THR A 163 -8.17 -12.02 2.50
CA THR A 163 -8.14 -11.64 3.92
C THR A 163 -7.48 -12.77 4.71
N ASP A 164 -7.21 -12.53 6.00
CA ASP A 164 -6.66 -13.57 6.88
C ASP A 164 -7.59 -14.79 7.03
N ASP A 165 -8.89 -14.60 6.80
CA ASP A 165 -9.93 -15.62 6.93
C ASP A 165 -10.30 -16.29 5.59
N GLY A 166 -9.70 -15.87 4.47
CA GLY A 166 -9.95 -16.42 3.13
C GLY A 166 -10.29 -15.34 2.10
N PHE A 167 -11.28 -15.59 1.25
CA PHE A 167 -11.64 -14.71 0.13
C PHE A 167 -13.01 -14.07 0.35
N GLU A 168 -13.10 -12.79 0.00
CA GLU A 168 -14.36 -12.04 0.03
C GLU A 168 -14.69 -11.54 -1.38
N ARG A 169 -15.93 -11.76 -1.81
CA ARG A 169 -16.48 -11.22 -3.06
C ARG A 169 -17.36 -10.03 -2.74
N LEU A 170 -17.03 -8.88 -3.32
CA LEU A 170 -17.65 -7.59 -3.03
C LEU A 170 -18.19 -6.99 -4.33
N GLU A 171 -19.35 -6.34 -4.25
CA GLU A 171 -19.92 -5.57 -5.35
C GLU A 171 -20.00 -4.10 -4.95
N CYS A 172 -19.59 -3.19 -5.85
CA CYS A 172 -19.68 -1.76 -5.63
C CYS A 172 -20.05 -1.00 -6.90
N SER A 173 -20.86 0.04 -6.73
CA SER A 173 -21.18 1.01 -7.79
C SER A 173 -20.03 1.99 -8.03
N LEU A 174 -19.95 2.54 -9.23
CA LEU A 174 -19.07 3.68 -9.53
C LEU A 174 -19.67 5.02 -9.03
N PRO A 175 -18.84 6.03 -8.71
CA PRO A 175 -17.38 6.03 -8.80
C PRO A 175 -16.71 5.22 -7.67
N LEU A 176 -15.49 4.73 -7.87
CA LEU A 176 -14.85 3.75 -6.99
C LEU A 176 -13.34 3.93 -6.93
N VAL A 177 -12.75 3.71 -5.76
CA VAL A 177 -11.29 3.56 -5.58
C VAL A 177 -10.95 2.09 -5.36
N LEU A 178 -9.91 1.61 -6.00
CA LEU A 178 -9.42 0.23 -5.88
C LEU A 178 -7.94 0.21 -5.57
N THR A 179 -7.49 -0.84 -4.87
CA THR A 179 -6.06 -1.14 -4.77
C THR A 179 -5.73 -2.54 -5.33
N ALA A 180 -4.70 -2.63 -6.18
CA ALA A 180 -4.33 -3.86 -6.86
C ALA A 180 -3.40 -4.73 -5.99
N ALA A 181 -3.79 -5.98 -5.73
CA ALA A 181 -2.96 -6.99 -5.07
C ALA A 181 -2.16 -7.84 -6.07
N GLU A 182 -1.33 -8.74 -5.54
CA GLU A 182 -0.34 -9.55 -6.25
C GLU A 182 -0.96 -10.40 -7.37
N ARG A 183 -2.19 -10.88 -7.14
CA ARG A 183 -2.89 -11.87 -7.99
C ARG A 183 -3.77 -11.25 -9.07
N LEU A 184 -3.98 -9.93 -9.06
CA LEU A 184 -4.91 -9.25 -9.97
C LEU A 184 -4.64 -9.54 -11.45
N ILE A 185 -3.42 -9.27 -11.88
CA ILE A 185 -3.02 -9.42 -13.28
C ILE A 185 -1.49 -9.51 -13.37
N ARG A 186 -0.99 -10.17 -14.42
CA ARG A 186 0.44 -10.12 -14.75
C ARG A 186 0.76 -8.76 -15.39
N PRO A 187 1.72 -7.98 -14.85
CA PRO A 187 2.03 -6.67 -15.41
C PRO A 187 2.53 -6.72 -16.85
N ILE A 188 2.16 -5.71 -17.65
CA ILE A 188 2.73 -5.48 -18.98
C ILE A 188 4.25 -5.27 -18.85
N LYS A 189 5.01 -5.91 -19.73
CA LYS A 189 6.44 -5.67 -19.88
C LYS A 189 6.65 -4.70 -21.02
N VAL A 190 7.53 -3.74 -20.82
CA VAL A 190 7.91 -2.73 -21.82
C VAL A 190 9.41 -2.82 -22.05
N LYS A 191 9.86 -2.61 -23.29
CA LYS A 191 11.28 -2.55 -23.62
C LYS A 191 11.79 -1.11 -23.44
N PRO A 192 13.10 -0.89 -23.21
CA PRO A 192 13.67 0.45 -23.15
C PRO A 192 13.32 1.31 -24.38
N ASP A 193 13.43 0.75 -25.57
CA ASP A 193 13.09 1.44 -26.83
C ASP A 193 11.63 1.92 -26.87
N ASP A 194 10.70 1.15 -26.28
CA ASP A 194 9.28 1.54 -26.21
C ASP A 194 9.08 2.75 -25.28
N ILE A 195 9.89 2.87 -24.23
CA ILE A 195 9.86 4.00 -23.29
C ILE A 195 10.44 5.25 -23.95
N GLU A 196 11.53 5.11 -24.70
CA GLU A 196 12.16 6.22 -25.44
C GLU A 196 11.26 6.76 -26.55
N ALA A 197 10.40 5.91 -27.13
CA ALA A 197 9.44 6.30 -28.17
C ALA A 197 8.19 7.03 -27.63
N VAL A 198 7.99 7.11 -26.31
CA VAL A 198 6.82 7.79 -25.71
C VAL A 198 6.88 9.28 -25.98
N ASN A 199 5.74 9.87 -26.39
CA ASN A 199 5.62 11.31 -26.44
C ASN A 199 5.59 11.90 -25.02
N ALA A 200 6.70 12.54 -24.64
CA ALA A 200 6.88 13.18 -23.35
C ALA A 200 5.95 14.41 -23.14
N GLU A 201 5.35 14.94 -24.19
CA GLU A 201 4.34 16.01 -24.12
C GLU A 201 3.02 15.53 -23.49
N ASN A 202 2.79 14.21 -23.41
CA ASN A 202 1.64 13.64 -22.71
C ASN A 202 1.77 13.68 -21.17
N ILE A 203 2.82 14.31 -20.65
CA ILE A 203 3.07 14.46 -19.21
C ILE A 203 2.93 15.93 -18.82
N ASP A 204 1.85 16.26 -18.14
CA ASP A 204 1.65 17.59 -17.55
C ASP A 204 2.33 17.67 -16.18
N GLN A 205 3.23 18.62 -16.00
CA GLN A 205 3.84 18.89 -14.71
C GLN A 205 3.02 19.93 -13.94
N ILE A 206 2.67 19.61 -12.70
CA ILE A 206 1.80 20.42 -11.84
C ILE A 206 2.52 20.70 -10.52
N THR A 207 2.43 21.94 -10.04
CA THR A 207 2.96 22.39 -8.75
C THR A 207 1.85 22.45 -7.68
N VAL A 208 2.22 22.56 -6.41
CA VAL A 208 1.22 22.50 -5.30
C VAL A 208 0.32 23.74 -5.24
N ASP A 209 0.82 24.90 -5.67
CA ASP A 209 0.08 26.15 -5.77
C ASP A 209 -1.04 26.07 -6.82
N GLN A 210 -0.79 25.41 -7.96
CA GLN A 210 -1.81 25.14 -8.99
C GLN A 210 -2.93 24.25 -8.47
N LEU A 211 -2.64 23.35 -7.52
CA LEU A 211 -3.63 22.55 -6.79
C LEU A 211 -4.30 23.31 -5.64
N GLY A 212 -3.83 24.53 -5.34
CA GLY A 212 -4.37 25.42 -4.31
C GLY A 212 -3.90 25.10 -2.90
N PHE A 213 -2.73 24.50 -2.74
CA PHE A 213 -2.09 24.30 -1.45
C PHE A 213 -1.09 25.41 -1.16
N SER A 214 -1.04 25.83 0.10
CA SER A 214 0.09 26.60 0.62
C SER A 214 1.25 25.68 1.05
N PRO A 215 2.51 26.16 1.07
CA PRO A 215 3.65 25.34 1.47
C PRO A 215 3.58 24.74 2.88
N HIS A 216 2.79 25.34 3.79
CA HIS A 216 2.63 24.84 5.17
C HIS A 216 1.62 23.69 5.28
N GLU A 217 0.78 23.49 4.26
CA GLU A 217 -0.21 22.40 4.23
C GLU A 217 0.34 21.10 3.64
N VAL A 218 1.55 21.14 3.09
CA VAL A 218 2.20 20.02 2.41
C VAL A 218 3.59 19.73 2.98
N GLY A 219 4.22 18.65 2.51
CA GLY A 219 5.54 18.23 2.96
C GLY A 219 5.55 17.89 4.44
N LEU A 220 6.74 17.95 5.03
CA LEU A 220 6.93 17.70 6.46
C LEU A 220 6.11 18.63 7.35
N SER A 221 5.91 19.89 6.95
CA SER A 221 5.15 20.88 7.74
C SER A 221 3.68 20.54 7.85
N GLY A 222 3.08 20.02 6.78
CA GLY A 222 1.67 19.62 6.76
C GLY A 222 1.40 18.22 7.30
N SER A 223 2.46 17.43 7.53
CA SER A 223 2.36 16.01 7.89
C SER A 223 2.10 15.84 9.38
N PRO A 224 1.02 15.16 9.80
CA PRO A 224 0.81 14.83 11.21
C PRO A 224 1.83 13.82 11.75
N THR A 225 2.49 13.05 10.88
CA THR A 225 3.49 12.07 11.28
C THR A 225 4.89 12.42 10.74
N MET A 226 5.92 12.01 11.49
CA MET A 226 7.32 12.19 11.11
C MET A 226 8.14 10.96 11.51
N VAL A 227 9.00 10.49 10.61
CA VAL A 227 9.96 9.42 10.91
C VAL A 227 11.09 9.98 11.76
N THR A 228 11.14 9.60 13.03
CA THR A 228 12.18 10.06 13.98
C THR A 228 13.49 9.30 13.83
N GLU A 229 13.42 8.00 13.53
CA GLU A 229 14.60 7.14 13.44
C GLU A 229 14.36 5.96 12.49
N ILE A 230 15.42 5.57 11.76
CA ILE A 230 15.46 4.35 10.94
C ILE A 230 16.60 3.48 11.44
N ARG A 231 16.31 2.25 11.87
CA ARG A 231 17.30 1.27 12.33
C ARG A 231 17.31 0.05 11.43
N SER A 232 18.50 -0.44 11.10
CA SER A 232 18.67 -1.75 10.47
C SER A 232 18.70 -2.84 11.53
N LEU A 233 17.86 -3.86 11.39
CA LEU A 233 17.87 -5.04 12.24
C LEU A 233 18.65 -6.17 11.56
N GLU A 234 19.78 -6.58 12.15
CA GLU A 234 20.49 -7.77 11.70
C GLU A 234 19.68 -9.01 12.09
N GLN A 235 19.04 -9.66 11.10
CA GLN A 235 18.41 -10.96 11.32
C GLN A 235 19.48 -12.06 11.26
N SER A 236 19.89 -12.57 12.41
CA SER A 236 20.62 -13.84 12.46
C SER A 236 19.62 -15.00 12.53
N ARG A 237 19.70 -15.93 11.57
CA ARG A 237 18.94 -17.18 11.61
C ARG A 237 19.89 -18.30 12.02
N ARG A 238 19.55 -19.07 13.05
CA ARG A 238 20.28 -20.30 13.37
C ARG A 238 20.02 -21.34 12.28
N VAL A 239 21.06 -21.65 11.51
CA VAL A 239 21.04 -22.72 10.50
C VAL A 239 21.59 -24.00 11.14
N GLU A 240 20.85 -25.10 11.00
CA GLU A 240 21.26 -26.41 11.50
C GLU A 240 21.00 -27.44 10.39
N PHE A 241 22.07 -28.08 9.92
CA PHE A 241 21.99 -29.13 8.90
C PHE A 241 21.80 -30.48 9.61
N LEU A 242 20.66 -31.11 9.39
CA LEU A 242 20.35 -32.42 9.97
C LEU A 242 20.94 -33.53 9.11
N GLN A 243 21.57 -34.51 9.76
CA GLN A 243 22.14 -35.69 9.11
C GLN A 243 21.58 -36.94 9.77
N GLY A 244 21.37 -37.99 8.98
CA GLY A 244 20.85 -39.27 9.49
C GLY A 244 20.95 -40.36 8.44
N GLU A 245 20.92 -41.60 8.91
CA GLU A 245 21.05 -42.81 8.07
C GLU A 245 19.81 -43.08 7.21
N SER A 246 18.69 -42.44 7.51
CA SER A 246 17.44 -42.50 6.75
C SER A 246 16.66 -41.18 6.84
N LEU A 247 15.74 -40.97 5.88
CA LEU A 247 14.82 -39.82 5.91
C LEU A 247 13.94 -39.80 7.16
N GLU A 248 13.57 -40.98 7.67
CA GLU A 248 12.76 -41.11 8.88
C GLU A 248 13.54 -40.64 10.12
N ALA A 249 14.82 -40.99 10.23
CA ALA A 249 15.68 -40.50 11.31
C ALA A 249 15.85 -38.98 11.27
N ILE A 250 16.02 -38.40 10.07
CA ILE A 250 16.12 -36.95 9.88
C ILE A 250 14.78 -36.25 10.24
N ALA A 251 13.66 -36.82 9.83
CA ALA A 251 12.33 -36.30 10.16
C ALA A 251 12.07 -36.34 11.68
N GLY A 252 12.50 -37.41 12.36
CA GLY A 252 12.44 -37.51 13.83
C GLY A 252 13.26 -36.43 14.52
N GLN A 253 14.50 -36.19 14.07
CA GLN A 253 15.33 -35.10 14.59
C GLN A 253 14.69 -33.73 14.38
N LEU A 254 14.13 -33.48 13.19
CA LEU A 254 13.42 -32.22 12.89
C LEU A 254 12.21 -32.06 13.81
N TRP A 255 11.39 -33.11 13.96
CA TRP A 255 10.23 -33.11 14.85
C TRP A 255 10.62 -32.73 16.28
N ASP A 256 11.67 -33.34 16.81
CA ASP A 256 12.15 -33.03 18.17
C ASP A 256 12.68 -31.61 18.32
N ILE A 257 13.34 -31.06 17.29
CA ILE A 257 13.76 -29.66 17.29
C ILE A 257 12.54 -28.73 17.29
N LEU A 258 11.57 -28.96 16.40
CA LEU A 258 10.38 -28.13 16.29
C LEU A 258 9.51 -28.21 17.56
N ARG A 259 9.39 -29.40 18.15
CA ARG A 259 8.68 -29.61 19.42
C ARG A 259 9.37 -28.93 20.59
N ARG A 260 10.70 -29.09 20.74
CA ARG A 260 11.48 -28.42 21.81
C ARG A 260 11.44 -26.91 21.70
N ARG A 261 11.45 -26.37 20.48
CA ARG A 261 11.34 -24.93 20.23
C ARG A 261 9.91 -24.39 20.32
N GLY A 262 8.93 -25.26 20.58
CA GLY A 262 7.53 -24.86 20.75
C GLY A 262 6.84 -24.42 19.45
N VAL A 263 7.45 -24.63 18.27
CA VAL A 263 6.87 -24.24 16.97
C VAL A 263 5.58 -25.00 16.67
N LEU A 264 5.51 -26.26 17.14
CA LEU A 264 4.38 -27.17 16.92
C LEU A 264 3.35 -27.13 18.05
N ARG A 265 3.61 -26.37 19.12
CA ARG A 265 2.50 -25.96 19.99
C ARG A 265 1.73 -24.99 19.13
N GLY A 266 0.75 -25.50 18.37
CA GLY A 266 -0.15 -24.65 17.59
C GLY A 266 -0.54 -23.53 18.51
N ARG A 267 -0.18 -22.27 18.15
CA ARG A 267 -0.08 -21.13 19.07
C ARG A 267 -1.12 -21.37 20.13
N HIS A 268 -0.69 -21.74 21.35
CA HIS A 268 -1.63 -21.99 22.43
C HIS A 268 -2.59 -20.84 22.32
N ARG A 269 -3.88 -21.13 22.12
CA ARG A 269 -4.95 -20.15 22.09
C ARG A 269 -4.79 -19.40 23.40
N GLU A 270 -3.93 -18.38 23.41
CA GLU A 270 -3.92 -17.36 24.43
C GLU A 270 -5.34 -16.89 24.34
N SER A 271 -6.06 -17.15 25.44
CA SER A 271 -7.45 -16.80 25.67
C SER A 271 -7.85 -15.61 24.82
N GLU A 272 -9.03 -15.67 24.19
CA GLU A 272 -9.65 -14.49 23.55
C GLU A 272 -9.17 -13.23 24.27
N PRO A 273 -8.55 -12.28 23.56
CA PRO A 273 -7.86 -11.17 24.18
C PRO A 273 -8.76 -10.60 25.27
N GLN A 274 -8.34 -10.74 26.53
CA GLN A 274 -9.16 -10.31 27.65
C GLN A 274 -9.17 -8.79 27.59
N ILE A 275 -10.25 -8.24 27.06
CA ILE A 275 -10.50 -6.81 27.08
C ILE A 275 -10.60 -6.42 28.55
N THR A 276 -9.55 -5.80 29.07
CA THR A 276 -9.55 -5.29 30.44
C THR A 276 -10.44 -4.06 30.49
N THR A 277 -11.71 -4.24 30.85
CA THR A 277 -12.69 -3.17 31.11
C THR A 277 -12.45 -2.52 32.48
N ARG A 278 -11.19 -2.20 32.83
CA ARG A 278 -10.95 -1.39 34.02
C ARG A 278 -11.42 0.04 33.73
N PRO A 279 -12.28 0.65 34.56
CA PRO A 279 -12.57 2.08 34.47
C PRO A 279 -11.31 2.83 34.93
N ILE A 280 -10.47 3.22 33.97
CA ILE A 280 -9.28 4.02 34.25
C ILE A 280 -9.75 5.48 34.37
N ARG A 281 -9.47 6.12 35.51
CA ARG A 281 -9.44 7.58 35.61
C ARG A 281 -8.21 8.07 34.85
N ALA A 282 -8.26 8.01 33.52
CA ALA A 282 -7.13 8.34 32.66
C ALA A 282 -6.96 9.87 32.58
N THR A 283 -5.73 10.35 32.76
CA THR A 283 -5.35 11.74 32.49
C THR A 283 -4.56 11.90 31.20
N GLY A 284 -4.09 10.78 30.64
CA GLY A 284 -3.35 10.70 29.39
C GLY A 284 -4.22 10.62 28.12
N PRO A 285 -3.63 10.28 26.97
CA PRO A 285 -4.27 10.36 25.68
C PRO A 285 -5.34 9.27 25.46
N GLU A 286 -6.24 9.54 24.51
CA GLU A 286 -7.17 8.54 24.00
C GLU A 286 -6.52 7.74 22.87
N ILE A 287 -6.62 6.42 22.94
CA ILE A 287 -6.13 5.50 21.93
C ILE A 287 -7.34 4.87 21.26
N TRP A 288 -7.59 5.29 20.02
CA TRP A 288 -8.73 4.85 19.24
C TRP A 288 -8.39 3.59 18.44
N VAL A 289 -9.23 2.56 18.55
CA VAL A 289 -9.12 1.31 17.80
C VAL A 289 -10.39 1.12 16.98
N THR A 290 -10.28 1.19 15.65
CA THR A 290 -11.41 0.86 14.78
C THR A 290 -11.68 -0.64 14.85
N MET A 291 -12.92 -0.99 15.24
CA MET A 291 -13.32 -2.39 15.34
C MET A 291 -14.06 -2.85 14.09
N GLU A 292 -13.54 -3.90 13.46
CA GLU A 292 -14.18 -4.56 12.34
C GLU A 292 -15.19 -5.58 12.87
N ARG A 293 -16.37 -5.59 12.25
CA ARG A 293 -17.44 -6.54 12.55
C ARG A 293 -17.72 -7.39 11.33
N ASP A 294 -17.92 -8.68 11.56
CA ASP A 294 -18.55 -9.58 10.63
C ASP A 294 -19.93 -9.94 11.19
N GLU A 295 -20.98 -9.48 10.50
CA GLU A 295 -22.36 -9.49 10.98
C GLU A 295 -22.45 -8.93 12.43
N ASP A 296 -22.61 -9.82 13.41
CA ASP A 296 -22.74 -9.47 14.83
C ASP A 296 -21.47 -9.64 15.66
N ARG A 297 -20.40 -10.25 15.11
CA ARG A 297 -19.17 -10.59 15.86
C ARG A 297 -18.01 -9.68 15.47
N PHE A 298 -17.15 -9.38 16.45
CA PHE A 298 -15.90 -8.67 16.16
C PHE A 298 -14.91 -9.62 15.48
N ARG A 299 -14.23 -9.11 14.44
CA ARG A 299 -13.14 -9.85 13.82
C ARG A 299 -12.00 -9.99 14.81
N ARG A 300 -11.31 -11.12 14.73
CA ARG A 300 -10.22 -11.46 15.64
C ARG A 300 -9.13 -10.38 15.67
N VAL A 301 -8.78 -9.83 14.50
CA VAL A 301 -7.77 -8.77 14.37
C VAL A 301 -8.12 -7.54 15.23
N SER A 302 -9.40 -7.18 15.36
CA SER A 302 -9.84 -6.08 16.22
C SER A 302 -9.59 -6.37 17.69
N GLY A 303 -9.77 -7.62 18.13
CA GLY A 303 -9.40 -8.05 19.48
C GLY A 303 -7.89 -7.98 19.74
N GLU A 304 -7.07 -8.35 18.77
CA GLU A 304 -5.61 -8.23 18.86
C GLU A 304 -5.17 -6.77 18.96
N LEU A 305 -5.75 -5.87 18.14
CA LEU A 305 -5.51 -4.44 18.18
C LEU A 305 -5.95 -3.79 19.50
N LEU A 306 -7.13 -4.17 20.03
CA LEU A 306 -7.58 -3.73 21.35
C LEU A 306 -6.61 -4.14 22.46
N GLY A 307 -6.07 -5.35 22.38
CA GLY A 307 -5.07 -5.84 23.33
C GLY A 307 -3.81 -4.97 23.33
N GLU A 308 -3.27 -4.65 22.15
CA GLU A 308 -2.10 -3.75 22.05
C GLU A 308 -2.43 -2.32 22.47
N ALA A 309 -3.61 -1.80 22.09
CA ALA A 309 -4.06 -0.47 22.51
C ALA A 309 -4.19 -0.37 24.02
N SER A 310 -4.68 -1.42 24.69
CA SER A 310 -4.74 -1.47 26.15
C SER A 310 -3.34 -1.40 26.77
N ARG A 311 -2.37 -2.16 26.23
CA ARG A 311 -0.97 -2.10 26.72
C ARG A 311 -0.34 -0.74 26.49
N LEU A 312 -0.66 -0.08 25.37
CA LEU A 312 -0.18 1.27 25.08
C LEU A 312 -0.84 2.30 26.01
N ALA A 313 -2.15 2.18 26.26
CA ALA A 313 -2.88 3.05 27.19
C ALA A 313 -2.27 2.98 28.59
N ASP A 314 -2.01 1.76 29.09
CA ASP A 314 -1.37 1.53 30.39
C ASP A 314 0.01 2.21 30.49
N ARG A 315 0.80 2.20 29.41
CA ARG A 315 2.12 2.85 29.36
C ARG A 315 2.04 4.38 29.33
N LEU A 316 0.94 4.94 28.83
CA LEU A 316 0.76 6.38 28.61
C LEU A 316 -0.17 7.03 29.64
N ASP A 317 -0.64 6.28 30.65
CA ASP A 317 -1.73 6.70 31.55
C ASP A 317 -3.00 7.15 30.77
N GLY A 318 -3.19 6.55 29.59
CA GLY A 318 -4.26 6.86 28.65
C GLY A 318 -5.48 5.96 28.80
N ARG A 319 -6.40 6.04 27.84
CA ARG A 319 -7.57 5.16 27.74
C ARG A 319 -7.78 4.64 26.33
N VAL A 320 -8.31 3.43 26.21
CA VAL A 320 -8.73 2.87 24.91
C VAL A 320 -10.17 3.30 24.61
N CYS A 321 -10.38 3.78 23.39
CA CYS A 321 -11.67 4.06 22.79
C CYS A 321 -11.82 3.12 21.58
N ALA A 322 -13.00 2.55 21.35
CA ALA A 322 -13.24 1.58 20.29
C ALA A 322 -14.64 1.68 19.72
#